data_AF-Q7CZW5-F1
#
_entry.id   AF-Q7CZW5-F1
#
_cell.length_a   1.000
_cell.length_b   1.000
_cell.length_c   1.000
_cell.angle_alpha   90.00
_cell.angle_beta   90.00
_cell.angle_gamma   90.00
#
_symmetry.space_group_name_H-M   'P 1'
#
loop_
_entity.id
_entity.type
_entity.pdbx_description
1 polymer ?
#
loop_
_entity_poly.entity_id
_entity_poly.type
_entity_poly.pdbx_seq_one_letter_code
_entity_poly.pdbx_strand_id
1 'polypeptide(L)'
;MRFSRFSLPLSAALLMGTCLPLAAEQSGITASLDAGVLNIKATEKFYSGSHKNSQLDWKTTNAMALRGSLGFELSPDWRIKTEGRIGFAGDGFMTDYDWLSPFYRDTSKNGWSHRSEHGDTRLDHYLTGSIELNRTLLEDPLQHLSAGVGFRYTDV
;
A
#
# COMPACT_ATOMS: atom_id res chain seq x y z
N MET A 1 30.84 -30.31 28.05
CA MET A 1 31.04 -29.31 26.99
C MET A 1 31.39 -30.03 25.69
N ARG A 2 30.41 -30.14 24.78
CA ARG A 2 30.57 -30.53 23.36
C ARG A 2 29.19 -30.47 22.69
N PHE A 3 28.99 -29.55 21.75
CA PHE A 3 28.14 -29.66 20.56
C PHE A 3 28.72 -28.65 19.56
N SER A 4 29.55 -29.12 18.62
CA SER A 4 29.20 -29.54 17.26
C SER A 4 28.60 -28.41 16.42
N ARG A 5 29.41 -27.90 15.48
CA ARG A 5 29.07 -26.90 14.48
C ARG A 5 28.29 -27.60 13.36
N PHE A 6 27.02 -27.24 13.17
CA PHE A 6 26.30 -27.51 11.93
C PHE A 6 26.13 -26.18 11.18
N SER A 7 26.93 -26.02 10.14
CA SER A 7 26.76 -25.02 9.10
C SER A 7 25.56 -25.43 8.23
N LEU A 8 24.46 -24.68 8.33
CA LEU A 8 23.34 -24.81 7.41
C LEU A 8 23.72 -24.16 6.08
N PRO A 9 23.57 -24.84 4.93
CA PRO A 9 23.78 -24.21 3.64
C PRO A 9 22.67 -23.19 3.40
N LEU A 10 23.09 -21.99 2.98
CA LEU A 10 22.24 -20.90 2.52
C LEU A 10 21.59 -21.32 1.20
N SER A 11 20.47 -22.03 1.26
CA SER A 11 19.63 -22.25 0.08
C SER A 11 18.90 -20.95 -0.25
N ALA A 12 19.45 -20.20 -1.20
CA ALA A 12 18.77 -19.12 -1.89
C ALA A 12 17.60 -19.71 -2.69
N ALA A 13 16.42 -19.79 -2.07
CA ALA A 13 15.17 -20.01 -2.79
C ALA A 13 14.83 -18.70 -3.52
N LEU A 14 15.28 -18.62 -4.77
CA LEU A 14 14.83 -17.64 -5.74
C LEU A 14 13.32 -17.87 -5.94
N LEU A 15 12.47 -17.15 -5.21
CA LEU A 15 11.04 -17.07 -5.51
C LEU A 15 10.92 -16.28 -6.82
N MET A 16 11.09 -16.99 -7.93
CA MET A 16 10.58 -16.58 -9.22
C MET A 16 9.10 -16.28 -9.01
N GLY A 17 8.75 -15.00 -8.98
CA GLY A 17 7.38 -14.55 -9.00
C GLY A 17 6.73 -15.14 -10.23
N THR A 18 5.99 -16.23 -10.05
CA THR A 18 5.12 -16.78 -11.09
C THR A 18 3.97 -15.80 -11.24
N CYS A 19 4.19 -14.72 -11.98
CA CYS A 19 3.11 -14.06 -12.66
C CYS A 19 2.61 -15.08 -13.68
N LEU A 20 1.63 -15.89 -13.30
CA LEU A 20 0.86 -16.67 -14.24
C LEU A 20 -0.24 -15.72 -14.73
N PRO A 21 -0.09 -15.04 -15.88
CA PRO A 21 -1.25 -14.50 -16.54
C PRO A 21 -2.09 -15.71 -16.93
N LEU A 22 -3.14 -16.01 -16.17
CA LEU A 22 -4.21 -16.85 -16.67
C LEU A 22 -5.00 -16.00 -17.66
N ALA A 23 -4.46 -15.84 -18.87
CA ALA A 23 -5.14 -15.19 -19.96
C ALA A 23 -6.22 -16.16 -20.48
N ALA A 24 -7.44 -16.02 -19.98
CA ALA A 24 -8.62 -16.58 -20.62
C ALA A 24 -8.93 -15.76 -21.89
N GLU A 25 -8.11 -15.91 -22.92
CA GLU A 25 -8.29 -15.23 -24.21
C GLU A 25 -9.37 -15.94 -25.03
N GLN A 26 -10.63 -15.80 -24.61
CA GLN A 26 -11.78 -16.02 -25.49
C GLN A 26 -13.11 -15.36 -25.02
N SER A 27 -13.13 -14.64 -23.89
CA SER A 27 -14.42 -14.27 -23.25
C SER A 27 -14.51 -12.84 -22.70
N GLY A 28 -13.70 -11.88 -23.17
CA GLY A 28 -13.73 -10.50 -22.65
C GLY A 28 -13.49 -10.40 -21.14
N ILE A 29 -12.93 -11.44 -20.53
CA ILE A 29 -12.66 -11.54 -19.09
C ILE A 29 -11.16 -11.62 -18.90
N THR A 30 -10.66 -10.83 -17.97
CA THR A 30 -9.26 -10.77 -17.58
C THR A 30 -9.15 -10.93 -16.08
N ALA A 31 -8.16 -11.69 -15.62
CA ALA A 31 -7.88 -11.87 -14.21
C ALA A 31 -6.38 -11.78 -13.95
N SER A 32 -5.99 -11.20 -12.82
CA SER A 32 -4.60 -11.19 -12.36
C SER A 32 -4.52 -11.44 -10.85
N LEU A 33 -3.43 -12.08 -10.44
CA LEU A 33 -3.05 -12.23 -9.04
C LEU A 33 -1.55 -11.93 -8.92
N ASP A 34 -1.20 -10.93 -8.12
CA ASP A 34 0.15 -10.43 -7.92
C ASP A 34 0.54 -10.51 -6.44
N ALA A 35 1.81 -10.78 -6.16
CA ALA A 35 2.40 -10.69 -4.82
C ALA A 35 3.54 -9.67 -4.84
N GLY A 36 3.68 -8.90 -3.75
CA GLY A 36 4.70 -7.85 -3.66
C GLY A 36 4.89 -7.32 -2.25
N VAL A 37 5.52 -6.15 -2.16
CA VAL A 37 5.81 -5.47 -0.90
C VAL A 37 5.16 -4.10 -0.88
N LEU A 38 4.63 -3.71 0.28
CA LEU A 38 3.94 -2.47 0.53
C LEU A 38 4.70 -1.66 1.59
N ASN A 39 4.86 -0.36 1.30
CA ASN A 39 5.37 0.61 2.25
C ASN A 39 4.30 1.70 2.42
N ILE A 40 3.88 1.96 3.65
CA ILE A 40 2.79 2.88 3.97
C ILE A 40 3.35 4.02 4.81
N LYS A 41 2.84 5.23 4.56
CA LYS A 41 3.01 6.39 5.45
C LYS A 41 1.66 7.04 5.65
N ALA A 42 1.29 7.28 6.90
CA ALA A 42 0.12 8.05 7.27
C ALA A 42 0.52 9.13 8.27
N THR A 43 -0.17 10.26 8.21
CA THR A 43 0.06 11.36 9.13
C THR A 43 -1.28 11.77 9.73
N GLU A 44 -1.39 11.62 11.04
CA GLU A 44 -2.49 12.14 11.83
C GLU A 44 -2.10 13.52 12.35
N LYS A 45 -3.04 14.47 12.34
CA LYS A 45 -2.80 15.81 12.85
C LYS A 45 -3.98 16.27 13.69
N PHE A 46 -3.68 16.82 14.86
CA PHE A 46 -4.65 17.49 15.70
C PHE A 46 -4.43 19.00 15.66
N TYR A 47 -5.50 19.73 15.34
CA TYR A 47 -5.51 21.19 15.29
C TYR A 47 -6.52 21.75 16.30
N SER A 48 -6.14 22.86 16.93
CA SER A 48 -7.05 23.73 17.65
C SER A 48 -7.09 25.08 16.95
N GLY A 49 -8.17 25.35 16.21
CA GLY A 49 -8.25 26.50 15.31
C GLY A 49 -7.19 26.39 14.20
N SER A 50 -6.39 27.43 14.02
CA SER A 50 -5.27 27.44 13.05
C SER A 50 -3.97 26.83 13.60
N HIS A 51 -3.95 26.43 14.87
CA HIS A 51 -2.74 25.95 15.53
C HIS A 51 -2.67 24.42 15.53
N LYS A 52 -1.54 23.87 15.08
CA LYS A 52 -1.27 22.43 15.10
C LYS A 52 -0.71 22.05 16.47
N ASN A 53 -1.45 21.24 17.21
CA ASN A 53 -1.11 20.83 18.56
C ASN A 53 -0.33 19.52 18.60
N SER A 54 -0.70 18.55 17.75
CA SER A 54 -0.07 17.23 17.73
C SER A 54 -0.01 16.70 16.30
N GLN A 55 0.99 15.86 16.03
CA GLN A 55 1.16 15.16 14.77
C GLN A 55 1.78 13.79 15.02
N LEU A 56 1.06 12.74 14.64
CA LEU A 56 1.58 11.38 14.64
C LEU A 56 1.93 10.99 13.21
N ASP A 57 3.18 10.60 12.99
CA ASP A 57 3.65 10.05 11.72
C ASP A 57 3.80 8.54 11.85
N TRP A 58 2.93 7.81 11.15
CA TRP A 58 2.93 6.36 11.07
C TRP A 58 3.65 5.91 9.81
N LYS A 59 4.53 4.91 9.95
CA LYS A 59 5.25 4.29 8.85
C LYS A 59 5.16 2.78 8.97
N THR A 60 4.84 2.11 7.88
CA THR A 60 5.01 0.65 7.75
C THR A 60 6.02 0.38 6.64
N THR A 61 6.97 -0.50 6.89
CA THR A 61 7.95 -0.96 5.91
C THR A 61 7.90 -2.46 5.70
N ASN A 62 8.21 -2.89 4.48
CA ASN A 62 8.37 -4.29 4.12
C ASN A 62 7.13 -5.18 4.39
N ALA A 63 5.92 -4.60 4.42
CA ALA A 63 4.71 -5.40 4.53
C ALA A 63 4.53 -6.24 3.26
N MET A 64 4.22 -7.52 3.39
CA MET A 64 3.84 -8.36 2.27
C MET A 64 2.45 -7.95 1.77
N ALA A 65 2.24 -7.99 0.45
CA ALA A 65 0.97 -7.64 -0.15
C ALA A 65 0.56 -8.63 -1.23
N LEU A 66 -0.72 -8.99 -1.25
CA LEU A 66 -1.36 -9.74 -2.33
C LEU A 66 -2.38 -8.84 -3.01
N ARG A 67 -2.38 -8.82 -4.34
CA ARG A 67 -3.30 -8.01 -5.16
C ARG A 67 -4.01 -8.93 -6.14
N GLY A 68 -5.32 -8.83 -6.20
CA GLY A 68 -6.13 -9.49 -7.22
C GLY A 68 -6.85 -8.46 -8.09
N SER A 69 -6.99 -8.71 -9.38
CA SER A 69 -7.84 -7.89 -10.25
C SER A 69 -8.68 -8.74 -11.19
N LEU A 70 -9.87 -8.24 -11.49
CA LEU A 70 -10.79 -8.80 -12.49
C LEU A 70 -11.23 -7.68 -13.43
N GLY A 71 -11.21 -7.93 -14.73
CA GLY A 71 -11.71 -7.03 -15.75
C GLY A 71 -12.72 -7.73 -16.65
N PHE A 72 -13.80 -7.04 -16.96
CA PHE A 72 -14.90 -7.50 -17.79
C PHE A 72 -15.14 -6.49 -18.91
N GLU A 73 -15.02 -6.93 -20.15
CA GLU A 73 -15.38 -6.17 -21.34
C GLU A 73 -16.89 -6.22 -21.53
N LEU A 74 -17.53 -5.05 -21.48
CA LEU A 74 -18.97 -4.92 -21.70
C LEU A 74 -19.29 -4.72 -23.19
N SER A 75 -18.37 -4.07 -23.89
CA SER A 75 -18.41 -3.77 -25.32
C SER A 75 -16.98 -3.45 -25.79
N PRO A 76 -16.71 -3.34 -27.10
CA PRO A 76 -15.36 -3.08 -27.61
C PRO A 76 -14.67 -1.87 -26.96
N ASP A 77 -15.44 -0.83 -26.60
CA ASP A 77 -14.90 0.40 -26.03
C ASP A 77 -15.07 0.51 -24.52
N TRP A 78 -15.73 -0.44 -23.84
CA TRP A 78 -16.10 -0.29 -22.43
C TRP A 78 -15.70 -1.50 -21.58
N ARG A 79 -15.07 -1.22 -20.44
CA ARG A 79 -14.57 -2.24 -19.50
C ARG A 79 -14.86 -1.88 -18.06
N ILE A 80 -15.38 -2.82 -17.29
CA ILE A 80 -15.40 -2.74 -15.83
C ILE A 80 -14.14 -3.41 -15.30
N LYS A 81 -13.48 -2.78 -14.34
CA LYS A 81 -12.34 -3.35 -13.60
C LYS A 81 -12.64 -3.30 -12.11
N THR A 82 -12.34 -4.40 -11.42
CA THR A 82 -12.31 -4.47 -9.97
C THR A 82 -10.92 -4.89 -9.52
N GLU A 83 -10.46 -4.33 -8.42
CA GLU A 83 -9.14 -4.63 -7.85
C GLU A 83 -9.25 -4.68 -6.33
N GLY A 84 -8.58 -5.66 -5.72
CA GLY A 84 -8.41 -5.76 -4.28
C GLY A 84 -6.94 -5.93 -3.91
N ARG A 85 -6.56 -5.42 -2.74
CA ARG A 85 -5.23 -5.67 -2.15
C ARG A 85 -5.37 -5.94 -0.66
N ILE A 86 -4.63 -6.92 -0.18
CA ILE A 86 -4.43 -7.17 1.24
C ILE A 86 -2.95 -7.03 1.57
N GLY A 87 -2.63 -6.40 2.70
CA GLY A 87 -1.27 -6.25 3.22
C GLY A 87 -1.16 -6.82 4.63
N PHE A 88 -0.06 -7.50 4.92
CA PHE A 88 0.20 -8.15 6.20
C PHE A 88 1.71 -8.25 6.49
N ALA A 89 2.06 -8.55 7.74
CA ALA A 89 3.44 -8.79 8.18
C ALA A 89 4.41 -7.64 7.82
N GLY A 90 4.12 -6.42 8.29
CA GLY A 90 4.98 -5.25 8.12
C GLY A 90 5.50 -4.70 9.44
N ASP A 91 6.76 -4.24 9.42
CA ASP A 91 7.37 -3.53 10.55
C ASP A 91 6.85 -2.09 10.58
N GLY A 92 6.29 -1.68 11.71
CA GLY A 92 5.77 -0.34 11.93
C GLY A 92 6.74 0.52 12.73
N PHE A 93 6.66 1.83 12.50
CA PHE A 93 7.33 2.83 13.30
C PHE A 93 6.42 4.05 13.40
N MET A 94 6.24 4.56 14.62
CA MET A 94 5.44 5.76 14.86
C MET A 94 6.29 6.82 15.57
N THR A 95 6.14 8.07 15.16
CA THR A 95 6.69 9.23 15.86
C THR A 95 5.58 10.21 16.19
N ASP A 96 5.45 10.56 17.46
CA ASP A 96 4.52 11.58 17.94
C ASP A 96 5.28 12.88 18.19
N TYR A 97 4.67 14.00 17.82
CA TYR A 97 5.20 15.34 17.98
C TYR A 97 4.12 16.23 18.58
N ASP A 98 4.44 16.92 19.68
CA ASP A 98 3.51 17.86 20.33
C ASP A 98 4.05 19.28 20.37
N TRP A 99 3.16 20.25 20.18
CA TRP A 99 3.40 21.69 20.25
C TRP A 99 2.61 22.31 21.41
N LEU A 100 3.01 21.99 22.65
CA LEU A 100 2.38 22.49 23.87
C LEU A 100 2.94 23.85 24.28
N SER A 101 2.06 24.83 24.43
CA SER A 101 2.41 26.16 24.95
C SER A 101 2.84 26.05 26.42
N PRO A 102 3.86 26.81 26.88
CA PRO A 102 4.66 27.81 26.15
C PRO A 102 5.96 27.26 25.55
N PHE A 103 6.14 25.94 25.45
CA PHE A 103 7.45 25.32 25.25
C PHE A 103 7.84 25.11 23.78
N TYR A 104 6.90 25.21 22.85
CA TYR A 104 7.20 25.08 21.43
C TYR A 104 7.79 26.37 20.85
N ARG A 105 8.70 26.24 19.87
CA ARG A 105 9.31 27.40 19.19
C ARG A 105 8.46 27.90 18.03
N ASP A 106 7.95 26.96 17.24
CA ASP A 106 7.16 27.17 16.04
C ASP A 106 6.38 25.87 15.72
N THR A 107 5.39 25.90 14.82
CA THR A 107 4.60 24.70 14.46
C THR A 107 5.29 23.78 13.44
N SER A 108 6.59 23.97 13.18
CA SER A 108 7.38 23.12 12.29
C SER A 108 7.84 21.85 13.00
N LYS A 109 8.27 20.84 12.21
CA LYS A 109 8.84 19.58 12.72
C LYS A 109 10.14 19.75 13.51
N ASN A 110 10.73 20.94 13.56
CA ASN A 110 11.93 21.24 14.34
C ASN A 110 11.65 22.14 15.55
N GLY A 111 10.40 22.56 15.75
CA GLY A 111 9.97 23.47 16.81
C GLY A 111 9.02 22.84 17.83
N TRP A 112 8.90 21.51 17.85
CA TRP A 112 8.07 20.78 18.80
C TRP A 112 8.56 20.97 20.24
N SER A 113 7.64 20.79 21.18
CA SER A 113 7.90 20.78 22.62
C SER A 113 8.21 19.36 23.13
N HIS A 114 7.52 18.35 22.60
CA HIS A 114 7.73 16.95 22.95
C HIS A 114 7.81 16.09 21.69
N ARG A 115 8.54 14.98 21.82
CA ARG A 115 8.71 13.97 20.79
C ARG A 115 8.83 12.60 21.44
N SER A 116 8.04 11.63 20.98
CA SER A 116 8.21 10.22 21.34
C SER A 116 8.38 9.36 20.08
N GLU A 117 9.09 8.25 20.22
CA GLU A 117 9.36 7.29 19.15
C GLU A 117 8.97 5.89 19.59
N HIS A 118 8.19 5.21 18.74
CA HIS A 118 7.65 3.89 19.02
C HIS A 118 8.05 2.93 17.90
N GLY A 119 9.13 2.17 18.15
CA GLY A 119 9.67 1.19 17.21
C GLY A 119 9.02 -0.18 17.24
N ASP A 120 8.22 -0.49 18.26
CA ASP A 120 7.40 -1.70 18.32
C ASP A 120 5.96 -1.36 17.92
N THR A 121 5.82 -0.89 16.68
CA THR A 121 4.51 -0.76 16.03
C THR A 121 4.44 -1.80 14.94
N ARG A 122 3.27 -2.36 14.64
CA ARG A 122 3.10 -3.33 13.55
C ARG A 122 1.93 -2.91 12.68
N LEU A 123 1.98 -3.28 11.41
CA LEU A 123 0.80 -3.21 10.55
C LEU A 123 -0.22 -4.24 11.06
N ASP A 124 -1.36 -3.77 11.54
CA ASP A 124 -2.45 -4.65 11.97
C ASP A 124 -3.15 -5.25 10.75
N HIS A 125 -3.65 -4.39 9.87
CA HIS A 125 -4.25 -4.79 8.60
C HIS A 125 -4.00 -3.73 7.52
N TYR A 126 -4.11 -4.13 6.27
CA TYR A 126 -4.23 -3.22 5.14
C TYR A 126 -5.17 -3.85 4.12
N LEU A 127 -6.24 -3.15 3.80
CA LEU A 127 -7.23 -3.61 2.83
C LEU A 127 -7.54 -2.49 1.86
N THR A 128 -7.52 -2.79 0.57
CA THR A 128 -8.08 -1.90 -0.45
C THR A 128 -9.01 -2.64 -1.37
N GLY A 129 -10.05 -1.94 -1.82
CA GLY A 129 -10.96 -2.41 -2.85
C GLY A 129 -11.32 -1.26 -3.78
N SER A 130 -11.36 -1.52 -5.09
CA SER A 130 -11.84 -0.54 -6.07
C SER A 130 -12.67 -1.17 -7.16
N ILE A 131 -13.60 -0.37 -7.69
CA ILE A 131 -14.39 -0.64 -8.89
C ILE A 131 -14.29 0.57 -9.82
N GLU A 132 -14.01 0.31 -11.10
CA GLU A 132 -13.73 1.32 -12.12
C GLU A 132 -14.47 0.95 -13.41
N LEU A 133 -15.14 1.92 -14.02
CA LEU A 133 -15.70 1.84 -15.37
C LEU A 133 -14.78 2.65 -16.30
N ASN A 134 -14.21 1.99 -17.29
CA ASN A 134 -13.25 2.56 -18.23
C ASN A 134 -13.81 2.55 -19.66
N ARG A 135 -13.54 3.60 -20.41
CA ARG A 135 -13.78 3.71 -21.84
C ARG A 135 -12.47 3.84 -22.61
N THR A 136 -12.29 3.04 -23.64
CA THR A 136 -11.18 3.17 -24.59
C THR A 136 -11.40 4.41 -25.46
N LEU A 137 -10.37 5.25 -25.56
CA LEU A 137 -10.37 6.49 -26.35
C LEU A 137 -9.55 6.35 -27.63
N LEU A 138 -8.49 5.54 -27.58
CA LEU A 138 -7.62 5.22 -28.70
C LEU A 138 -7.15 3.77 -28.55
N GLU A 139 -7.31 2.99 -29.62
CA GLU A 139 -6.84 1.62 -29.73
C GLU A 139 -6.16 1.45 -31.08
N ASP A 140 -4.83 1.41 -31.08
CA ASP A 140 -3.99 1.14 -32.24
C ASP A 140 -2.94 0.08 -31.87
N PRO A 141 -2.29 -0.63 -32.83
CA PRO A 141 -1.31 -1.68 -32.52
C PRO A 141 -0.11 -1.26 -31.65
N LEU A 142 0.12 0.04 -31.49
CA LEU A 142 1.22 0.61 -30.71
C LEU A 142 0.75 1.41 -29.48
N GLN A 143 -0.54 1.76 -29.40
CA GLN A 143 -1.05 2.73 -28.45
C GLN A 143 -2.40 2.29 -27.89
N HIS A 144 -2.51 2.31 -26.56
CA HIS A 144 -3.75 2.08 -25.85
C HIS A 144 -3.97 3.25 -24.88
N LEU A 145 -5.07 3.99 -25.06
CA LEU A 145 -5.47 5.06 -24.16
C LEU A 145 -6.92 4.82 -23.71
N SER A 146 -7.13 4.83 -22.40
CA SER A 146 -8.46 4.75 -21.79
C SER A 146 -8.64 5.81 -20.71
N ALA A 147 -9.89 6.19 -20.49
CA ALA A 147 -10.29 7.07 -19.40
C ALA A 147 -11.42 6.40 -18.62
N GLY A 148 -11.42 6.56 -17.30
CA GLY A 148 -12.42 5.92 -16.46
C GLY A 148 -12.76 6.70 -15.21
N VAL A 149 -13.87 6.28 -14.62
CA VAL A 149 -14.38 6.78 -13.34
C VAL A 149 -14.57 5.59 -12.41
N GLY A 150 -14.34 5.79 -11.13
CA GLY A 150 -14.42 4.70 -10.17
C GLY A 150 -14.40 5.15 -8.73
N PHE A 151 -14.55 4.17 -7.87
CA PHE A 151 -14.50 4.31 -6.42
C PHE A 151 -13.41 3.40 -5.86
N ARG A 152 -12.67 3.90 -4.87
CA ARG A 152 -11.69 3.13 -4.10
C ARG A 152 -11.89 3.38 -2.62
N TYR A 153 -11.87 2.30 -1.86
CA TYR A 153 -11.81 2.29 -0.42
C TYR A 153 -10.48 1.69 0.04
N THR A 154 -9.91 2.27 1.09
CA THR A 154 -8.66 1.86 1.72
C THR A 154 -8.83 1.93 3.23
N ASP A 155 -8.38 0.88 3.91
CA ASP A 155 -8.42 0.70 5.35
C ASP A 155 -7.05 0.23 5.85
N VAL A 156 -6.59 0.79 6.98
CA VAL A 156 -5.25 0.60 7.55
C VAL A 156 -5.24 0.81 9.06
#